data_AF-A0A7S0RQ62-F1
#
_entry.id   AF-A0A7S0RQ62-F1
#
_cell.length_a   1.000
_cell.length_b   1.000
_cell.length_c   1.000
_cell.angle_alpha   90.00
_cell.angle_beta   90.00
_cell.angle_gamma   90.00
#
_symmetry.space_group_name_H-M   'P 1'
#
loop_
_entity.id
_entity.type
_entity.pdbx_description
1 polymer ?
#
loop_
_entity_poly.entity_id
_entity_poly.type
_entity_poly.pdbx_seq_one_letter_code
_entity_poly.pdbx_strand_id
1 'polypeptide(L)'
;YKVLDALARGSSVPVPRPVTLCTDSGVVGTPFYLMEYAQGHIYLDPNLPTCDPPLRSHLYRQMAHTLAALHAAQPDRIGLAGYGEAGHYCARQLKRWGAQYAASRRAGAGAPALPEVERLLGWLAAHVPAEDAAPPRPAIVHGDYRLDNLVFTPPGATSRASGAPATNASGAPQLAAVLDWELSTLGNPWSDVAYNCMPYHLPDMPVLKKLGSGAGGGLAAGIPGEAEYVAWYCQAAGVSPPSPQDWSFYLALSLFRLLAILAGVQARAQQGNASSAHAVAVSSDAVLRSLAHAALAIIARSEAEAQRPPSPSSPTCYAASFEAAAAPRLIATTSTTPSATSAFLPTTSTSTLVAAATAGSGAKGGSSSSSNGGLGGGTGVAGPAQLPPRVRDLLARLN
;
A
#
# COMPACT_ATOMS: atom_id res chain seq x y z
N TYR A 1 -9.21 8.24 -10.66
CA TYR A 1 -9.37 9.64 -11.08
C TYR A 1 -9.66 10.59 -9.90
N LYS A 2 -10.89 10.69 -9.37
CA LYS A 2 -11.28 11.75 -8.40
C LYS A 2 -10.30 11.95 -7.22
N VAL A 3 -9.83 10.88 -6.59
CA VAL A 3 -8.87 10.95 -5.47
C VAL A 3 -7.50 11.50 -5.89
N LEU A 4 -6.95 11.07 -7.02
CA LEU A 4 -5.71 11.63 -7.61
C LEU A 4 -5.87 13.13 -7.87
N ASP A 5 -7.03 13.52 -8.39
CA ASP A 5 -7.35 14.89 -8.81
C ASP A 5 -7.51 15.85 -7.62
N ALA A 6 -8.09 15.36 -6.53
CA ALA A 6 -8.17 16.06 -5.25
C ALA A 6 -6.79 16.18 -4.57
N LEU A 7 -6.05 15.07 -4.48
CA LEU A 7 -4.73 15.04 -3.83
C LEU A 7 -3.71 15.92 -4.56
N ALA A 8 -3.67 15.87 -5.89
CA ALA A 8 -2.75 16.67 -6.71
C ALA A 8 -2.98 18.20 -6.60
N ARG A 9 -4.20 18.63 -6.23
CA ARG A 9 -4.53 20.06 -6.03
C ARG A 9 -4.49 20.51 -4.58
N GLY A 10 -4.79 19.63 -3.64
CA GLY A 10 -5.14 20.00 -2.25
C GLY A 10 -4.27 19.37 -1.17
N SER A 11 -3.22 18.62 -1.52
CA SER A 11 -2.38 17.93 -0.53
C SER A 11 -0.90 17.96 -0.91
N SER A 12 -0.04 17.58 0.04
CA SER A 12 1.38 17.30 -0.19
C SER A 12 1.65 15.84 -0.59
N VAL A 13 0.62 15.02 -0.83
CA VAL A 13 0.78 13.62 -1.21
C VAL A 13 1.24 13.55 -2.67
N PRO A 14 2.44 13.00 -2.96
CA PRO A 14 2.91 12.86 -4.33
C PRO A 14 2.04 11.83 -5.07
N VAL A 15 1.32 12.29 -6.10
CA VAL A 15 0.50 11.46 -6.97
C VAL A 15 0.70 11.87 -8.43
N PRO A 16 0.54 10.96 -9.42
CA PRO A 16 0.58 11.35 -10.82
C PRO A 16 -0.61 12.28 -11.10
N ARG A 17 -0.35 13.49 -11.60
CA ARG A 17 -1.42 14.46 -11.88
C ARG A 17 -2.36 13.89 -12.95
N PRO A 18 -3.67 13.76 -12.68
CA PRO A 18 -4.61 13.36 -13.69
C PRO A 18 -4.77 14.46 -14.74
N VAL A 19 -4.99 14.03 -16.00
CA VAL A 19 -5.10 14.93 -17.16
C VAL A 19 -6.55 14.99 -17.65
N THR A 20 -7.20 13.83 -17.82
CA THR A 20 -8.61 13.78 -18.22
C THR A 20 -9.25 12.44 -17.86
N LEU A 21 -10.57 12.43 -17.66
CA LEU A 21 -11.41 11.24 -17.50
C LEU A 21 -12.33 11.15 -18.72
N CYS A 22 -12.27 10.05 -19.45
CA CYS A 22 -13.19 9.77 -20.54
C CYS A 22 -14.15 8.65 -20.11
N THR A 23 -15.43 9.00 -19.96
CA THR A 23 -16.52 8.05 -19.68
C THR A 23 -17.19 7.51 -20.95
N ASP A 24 -16.85 8.05 -22.12
CA ASP A 24 -17.33 7.54 -23.41
C ASP A 24 -16.57 6.28 -23.82
N SER A 25 -17.18 5.12 -23.56
CA SER A 25 -16.69 3.82 -24.01
C SER A 25 -16.56 3.71 -25.54
N GLY A 26 -17.16 4.60 -26.33
CA GLY A 26 -16.96 4.67 -27.77
C GLY A 26 -15.52 5.00 -28.20
N VAL A 27 -14.70 5.57 -27.31
CA VAL A 27 -13.33 6.00 -27.64
C VAL A 27 -12.34 4.83 -27.71
N VAL A 28 -12.34 3.91 -26.72
CA VAL A 28 -11.45 2.72 -26.67
C VAL A 28 -12.14 1.43 -26.17
N GLY A 29 -13.47 1.39 -26.12
CA GLY A 29 -14.26 0.22 -25.68
C GLY A 29 -14.59 0.16 -24.19
N THR A 30 -14.01 1.04 -23.37
CA THR A 30 -14.22 1.10 -21.91
C THR A 30 -13.93 2.52 -21.38
N PRO A 31 -14.49 2.96 -20.24
CA PRO A 31 -14.06 4.18 -19.57
C PRO A 31 -12.58 4.11 -19.17
N PHE A 32 -11.87 5.22 -19.35
CA PHE A 32 -10.44 5.33 -19.03
C PHE A 32 -10.10 6.74 -18.55
N TYR A 33 -8.92 6.88 -17.94
CA TYR A 33 -8.37 8.20 -17.66
C TYR A 33 -6.91 8.27 -18.08
N LEU A 34 -6.45 9.50 -18.33
CA LEU A 34 -5.05 9.81 -18.60
C LEU A 34 -4.45 10.52 -17.38
N MET A 35 -3.17 10.26 -17.12
CA MET A 35 -2.39 10.94 -16.09
C MET A 35 -0.95 11.18 -16.57
N GLU A 36 -0.23 12.05 -15.88
CA GLU A 36 1.20 12.26 -16.10
C GLU A 36 2.01 10.99 -15.83
N TYR A 37 3.09 10.80 -16.59
CA TYR A 37 4.04 9.72 -16.34
C TYR A 37 4.95 10.07 -15.15
N ALA A 38 4.78 9.37 -14.03
CA ALA A 38 5.68 9.45 -12.89
C ALA A 38 6.99 8.70 -13.20
N GLN A 39 8.02 9.43 -13.62
CA GLN A 39 9.32 8.86 -13.94
C GLN A 39 10.09 8.46 -12.67
N GLY A 40 10.38 7.17 -12.51
CA GLY A 40 11.16 6.68 -11.39
C GLY A 40 11.33 5.16 -11.35
N HIS A 41 11.71 4.66 -10.19
CA HIS A 41 11.91 3.25 -9.90
C HIS A 41 10.85 2.75 -8.91
N ILE A 42 10.36 1.53 -9.13
CA ILE A 42 9.43 0.83 -8.25
C ILE A 42 10.18 -0.38 -7.66
N TYR A 43 10.22 -0.49 -6.34
CA TYR A 43 10.87 -1.60 -5.65
C TYR A 43 9.84 -2.70 -5.35
N LEU A 44 10.03 -3.88 -5.93
CA LEU A 44 9.10 -5.02 -5.77
C LEU A 44 9.43 -5.93 -4.57
N ASP A 45 10.67 -5.93 -4.10
CA ASP A 45 11.12 -6.73 -2.95
C ASP A 45 11.25 -5.81 -1.73
N PRO A 46 10.47 -6.03 -0.65
CA PRO A 46 10.51 -5.18 0.55
C PRO A 46 11.85 -5.27 1.29
N ASN A 47 12.68 -6.28 1.00
CA ASN A 47 14.03 -6.42 1.55
C ASN A 47 15.06 -5.52 0.84
N LEU A 48 14.68 -4.83 -0.24
CA LEU A 48 15.50 -3.85 -0.98
C LEU A 48 16.94 -4.37 -1.26
N PRO A 49 17.09 -5.52 -1.95
CA PRO A 49 18.38 -6.20 -2.08
C PRO A 49 19.43 -5.38 -2.85
N THR A 50 19.00 -4.45 -3.72
CA THR A 50 19.86 -3.56 -4.51
C THR A 50 20.24 -2.25 -3.81
N CYS A 51 19.77 -2.02 -2.58
CA CYS A 51 20.04 -0.81 -1.80
C CYS A 51 21.03 -1.08 -0.67
N ASP A 52 21.82 -0.07 -0.30
CA ASP A 52 22.65 -0.10 0.91
C ASP A 52 21.79 0.21 2.18
N PRO A 53 22.29 -0.09 3.40
CA PRO A 53 21.52 0.14 4.62
C PRO A 53 21.02 1.59 4.83
N PRO A 54 21.80 2.65 4.57
CA PRO A 54 21.31 4.02 4.62
C PRO A 54 20.14 4.29 3.66
N LEU A 55 20.23 3.83 2.40
CA LEU A 55 19.16 4.00 1.42
C LEU A 55 17.91 3.22 1.81
N ARG A 56 18.02 1.99 2.36
CA ARG A 56 16.87 1.25 2.89
C ARG A 56 16.13 2.04 3.97
N SER A 57 16.87 2.57 4.95
CA SER A 57 16.29 3.37 6.05
C SER A 57 15.59 4.62 5.52
N HIS A 58 16.21 5.30 4.55
CA HIS A 58 15.64 6.49 3.89
C HIS A 58 14.35 6.18 3.13
N LEU A 59 14.31 5.12 2.31
CA LEU A 59 13.14 4.71 1.54
C LEU A 59 11.96 4.32 2.45
N TYR A 60 12.22 3.55 3.51
CA TYR A 60 11.18 3.24 4.50
C TYR A 60 10.69 4.49 5.25
N ARG A 61 11.57 5.44 5.61
CA ARG A 61 11.14 6.70 6.24
C ARG A 61 10.27 7.55 5.32
N GLN A 62 10.60 7.62 4.02
CA GLN A 62 9.76 8.27 3.01
C GLN A 62 8.37 7.61 2.90
N MET A 63 8.33 6.28 2.93
CA MET A 63 7.08 5.50 2.90
C MET A 63 6.18 5.82 4.12
N ALA A 64 6.74 5.86 5.33
CA ALA A 64 6.02 6.24 6.55
C ALA A 64 5.52 7.68 6.52
N HIS A 65 6.39 8.64 6.13
CA HIS A 65 6.05 10.06 6.08
C HIS A 65 4.98 10.37 5.03
N THR A 66 5.01 9.69 3.88
CA THR A 66 4.00 9.87 2.82
C THR A 66 2.65 9.28 3.24
N LEU A 67 2.64 8.15 3.95
CA LEU A 67 1.41 7.60 4.51
C LEU A 67 0.82 8.53 5.58
N ALA A 68 1.67 9.09 6.44
CA ALA A 68 1.27 10.13 7.39
C ALA A 68 0.70 11.37 6.69
N ALA A 69 1.30 11.84 5.59
CA ALA A 69 0.80 12.96 4.79
C ALA A 69 -0.57 12.64 4.13
N LEU A 70 -0.78 11.40 3.68
CA LEU A 70 -2.07 10.94 3.16
C LEU A 70 -3.15 10.93 4.24
N HIS A 71 -2.87 10.36 5.40
CA HIS A 71 -3.79 10.37 6.54
C HIS A 71 -3.94 11.77 7.16
N ALA A 72 -3.02 12.69 6.88
CA ALA A 72 -3.11 14.08 7.26
C ALA A 72 -4.10 14.89 6.41
N ALA A 73 -4.28 14.52 5.13
CA ALA A 73 -5.16 15.19 4.19
C ALA A 73 -6.61 15.26 4.69
N GLN A 74 -7.28 16.39 4.46
CA GLN A 74 -8.64 16.66 4.95
C GLN A 74 -9.63 16.49 3.78
N PRO A 75 -10.39 15.38 3.70
CA PRO A 75 -11.15 15.01 2.50
C PRO A 75 -12.11 16.11 2.03
N ASP A 76 -12.86 16.67 2.96
CA ASP A 76 -13.87 17.70 2.67
C ASP A 76 -13.25 18.97 2.09
N ARG A 77 -12.05 19.35 2.54
CA ARG A 77 -11.33 20.55 2.05
C ARG A 77 -10.73 20.37 0.65
N ILE A 78 -10.53 19.13 0.20
CA ILE A 78 -9.94 18.84 -1.11
C ILE A 78 -10.96 18.35 -2.15
N GLY A 79 -12.27 18.44 -1.84
CA GLY A 79 -13.34 18.03 -2.74
C GLY A 79 -13.67 16.53 -2.72
N LEU A 80 -13.29 15.82 -1.65
CA LEU A 80 -13.62 14.42 -1.39
C LEU A 80 -14.68 14.24 -0.30
N ALA A 81 -15.51 15.26 -0.06
CA ALA A 81 -16.72 15.14 0.75
C ALA A 81 -17.61 14.02 0.18
N GLY A 82 -17.99 13.06 1.02
CA GLY A 82 -18.77 11.89 0.60
C GLY A 82 -18.02 10.88 -0.30
N TYR A 83 -16.67 10.90 -0.34
CA TYR A 83 -15.89 9.94 -1.14
C TYR A 83 -16.06 8.48 -0.68
N GLY A 84 -16.36 8.27 0.60
CA GLY A 84 -16.67 6.97 1.18
C GLY A 84 -17.29 7.12 2.57
N GLU A 85 -17.60 6.00 3.21
CA GLU A 85 -18.20 5.96 4.55
C GLU A 85 -17.10 5.86 5.62
N ALA A 86 -17.00 6.85 6.51
CA ALA A 86 -15.89 7.00 7.46
C ALA A 86 -15.88 5.96 8.60
N GLY A 87 -16.97 5.91 9.38
CA GLY A 87 -17.12 5.00 10.52
C GLY A 87 -17.36 3.55 10.10
N HIS A 88 -17.27 2.62 11.04
CA HIS A 88 -17.40 1.16 10.85
C HIS A 88 -16.52 0.57 9.74
N TYR A 89 -15.37 1.17 9.44
CA TYR A 89 -14.53 0.78 8.32
C TYR A 89 -14.01 -0.65 8.45
N CYS A 90 -13.41 -0.99 9.60
CA CYS A 90 -12.87 -2.32 9.87
C CYS A 90 -13.99 -3.36 9.93
N ALA A 91 -15.14 -3.03 10.52
CA ALA A 91 -16.32 -3.89 10.50
C ALA A 91 -16.81 -4.19 9.06
N ARG A 92 -16.85 -3.18 8.17
CA ARG A 92 -17.17 -3.38 6.75
C ARG A 92 -16.10 -4.20 6.01
N GLN A 93 -14.82 -3.98 6.29
CA GLN A 93 -13.73 -4.78 5.72
C GLN A 93 -13.89 -6.26 6.13
N LEU A 94 -14.06 -6.54 7.42
CA LEU A 94 -14.27 -7.90 7.93
C LEU A 94 -15.49 -8.57 7.26
N LYS A 95 -16.62 -7.86 7.17
CA LYS A 95 -17.83 -8.35 6.48
C LYS A 95 -17.57 -8.66 5.00
N ARG A 96 -16.84 -7.79 4.28
CA ARG A 96 -16.50 -7.96 2.85
C ARG A 96 -15.59 -9.16 2.63
N TRP A 97 -14.48 -9.25 3.36
CA TRP A 97 -13.49 -10.32 3.19
C TRP A 97 -13.99 -11.66 3.73
N GLY A 98 -14.80 -11.67 4.81
CA GLY A 98 -15.52 -12.85 5.29
C GLY A 98 -16.50 -13.41 4.25
N ALA A 99 -17.30 -12.54 3.63
CA ALA A 99 -18.20 -12.93 2.54
C ALA A 99 -17.43 -13.46 1.31
N GLN A 100 -16.30 -12.83 0.95
CA GLN A 100 -15.44 -13.30 -0.13
C GLN A 100 -14.82 -14.68 0.17
N TYR A 101 -14.30 -14.90 1.38
CA TYR A 101 -13.75 -16.20 1.80
C TYR A 101 -14.82 -17.30 1.74
N ALA A 102 -16.02 -17.01 2.28
CA ALA A 102 -17.15 -17.94 2.23
C ALA A 102 -17.67 -18.19 0.80
N ALA A 103 -17.58 -17.22 -0.12
CA ALA A 103 -17.84 -17.44 -1.54
C ALA A 103 -16.77 -18.32 -2.20
N SER A 104 -15.49 -18.04 -1.92
CA SER A 104 -14.34 -18.79 -2.47
C SER A 104 -14.38 -20.26 -2.08
N ARG A 105 -14.68 -20.59 -0.82
CA ARG A 105 -14.85 -21.98 -0.36
C ARG A 105 -15.98 -22.72 -1.06
N ARG A 106 -17.12 -22.07 -1.28
CA ARG A 106 -18.25 -22.67 -2.03
C ARG A 106 -17.89 -22.90 -3.50
N ALA A 107 -17.14 -21.96 -4.09
CA ALA A 107 -16.67 -22.02 -5.47
C ALA A 107 -15.57 -23.09 -5.69
N GLY A 108 -14.71 -23.30 -4.69
CA GLY A 108 -13.59 -24.24 -4.68
C GLY A 108 -13.97 -25.67 -4.29
N ALA A 109 -14.96 -26.25 -4.98
CA ALA A 109 -15.45 -27.62 -4.78
C ALA A 109 -15.91 -27.98 -3.33
N GLY A 110 -16.25 -26.99 -2.50
CA GLY A 110 -16.79 -27.23 -1.16
C GLY A 110 -15.77 -27.69 -0.12
N ALA A 111 -14.51 -27.24 -0.26
CA ALA A 111 -13.45 -27.55 0.71
C ALA A 111 -13.89 -27.30 2.18
N PRO A 112 -13.50 -28.19 3.11
CA PRO A 112 -13.91 -28.10 4.51
C PRO A 112 -13.47 -26.77 5.14
N ALA A 113 -14.18 -26.33 6.18
CA ALA A 113 -13.77 -25.17 6.97
C ALA A 113 -12.36 -25.40 7.54
N LEU A 114 -11.51 -24.39 7.48
CA LEU A 114 -10.22 -24.37 8.15
C LEU A 114 -10.48 -23.87 9.59
N PRO A 115 -10.41 -24.71 10.65
CA PRO A 115 -10.82 -24.31 12.00
C PRO A 115 -10.09 -23.06 12.53
N GLU A 116 -8.82 -22.89 12.15
CA GLU A 116 -8.00 -21.73 12.45
C GLU A 116 -8.52 -20.43 11.79
N VAL A 117 -9.13 -20.51 10.61
CA VAL A 117 -9.73 -19.34 9.93
C VAL A 117 -11.07 -18.98 10.55
N GLU A 118 -11.89 -19.97 10.91
CA GLU A 118 -13.16 -19.73 11.62
C GLU A 118 -12.90 -19.11 13.01
N ARG A 119 -11.86 -19.58 13.72
CA ARG A 119 -11.42 -19.00 14.99
C ARG A 119 -10.93 -17.55 14.83
N LEU A 120 -10.15 -17.27 13.79
CA LEU A 120 -9.69 -15.90 13.48
C LEU A 120 -10.86 -14.97 13.13
N LEU A 121 -11.82 -15.43 12.32
CA LEU A 121 -13.04 -14.69 11.97
C LEU A 121 -13.88 -14.38 13.21
N GLY A 122 -14.10 -15.37 14.08
CA GLY A 122 -14.83 -15.18 15.34
C GLY A 122 -14.16 -14.19 16.27
N TRP A 123 -12.83 -14.25 16.40
CA TRP A 123 -12.07 -13.29 17.20
C TRP A 123 -12.15 -11.88 16.63
N LEU A 124 -11.92 -11.70 15.32
CA LEU A 124 -12.02 -10.39 14.65
C LEU A 124 -13.42 -9.79 14.78
N ALA A 125 -14.49 -10.60 14.71
CA ALA A 125 -15.85 -10.11 14.88
C ALA A 125 -16.15 -9.61 16.29
N ALA A 126 -15.51 -10.18 17.32
CA ALA A 126 -15.69 -9.81 18.72
C ALA A 126 -14.81 -8.64 19.19
N HIS A 127 -13.72 -8.33 18.46
CA HIS A 127 -12.68 -7.39 18.89
C HIS A 127 -12.47 -6.21 17.92
N VAL A 128 -13.50 -5.79 17.18
CA VAL A 128 -13.43 -4.56 16.38
C VAL A 128 -13.19 -3.37 17.34
N PRO A 129 -12.12 -2.56 17.14
CA PRO A 129 -11.79 -1.43 17.99
C PRO A 129 -12.96 -0.46 18.14
N ALA A 130 -13.22 0.02 19.35
CA ALA A 130 -14.35 0.91 19.63
C ALA A 130 -14.28 2.22 18.80
N GLU A 131 -13.07 2.70 18.52
CA GLU A 131 -12.85 3.87 17.65
C GLU A 131 -13.25 3.64 16.19
N ASP A 132 -13.38 2.39 15.71
CA ASP A 132 -13.78 2.12 14.32
C ASP A 132 -15.19 2.66 14.04
N ALA A 133 -16.10 2.62 15.02
CA ALA A 133 -17.48 3.08 14.85
C ALA A 133 -17.57 4.59 14.52
N ALA A 134 -16.72 5.41 15.14
CA ALA A 134 -16.65 6.85 14.94
C ALA A 134 -15.17 7.29 15.04
N PRO A 135 -14.37 7.11 13.97
CA PRO A 135 -12.95 7.36 14.03
C PRO A 135 -12.69 8.84 14.32
N PRO A 136 -11.85 9.19 15.31
CA PRO A 136 -11.58 10.59 15.68
C PRO A 136 -10.94 11.38 14.54
N ARG A 137 -10.34 10.68 13.56
CA ARG A 137 -9.83 11.24 12.31
C ARG A 137 -10.15 10.28 11.15
N PRO A 138 -11.27 10.48 10.43
CA PRO A 138 -11.47 9.81 9.15
C PRO A 138 -10.36 10.21 8.19
N ALA A 139 -9.65 9.22 7.65
CA ALA A 139 -8.57 9.43 6.69
C ALA A 139 -8.99 8.95 5.29
N ILE A 140 -8.35 9.47 4.26
CA ILE A 140 -8.28 8.77 2.97
C ILE A 140 -7.38 7.57 3.22
N VAL A 141 -7.96 6.37 3.23
CA VAL A 141 -7.17 5.14 3.17
C VAL A 141 -6.91 4.82 1.70
N HIS A 142 -5.67 4.54 1.37
CA HIS A 142 -5.27 4.02 0.06
C HIS A 142 -5.86 2.62 -0.16
N GLY A 143 -5.95 1.83 0.90
CA GLY A 143 -6.37 0.44 0.85
C GLY A 143 -5.25 -0.51 0.39
N ASP A 144 -4.36 -0.10 -0.51
CA ASP A 144 -3.27 -0.96 -1.03
C ASP A 144 -1.86 -0.37 -0.85
N TYR A 145 -1.63 0.35 0.24
CA TYR A 145 -0.37 1.08 0.44
C TYR A 145 0.81 0.15 0.73
N ARG A 146 1.64 -0.11 -0.28
CA ARG A 146 2.81 -0.99 -0.24
C ARG A 146 3.93 -0.43 -1.11
N LEU A 147 5.16 -0.90 -0.88
CA LEU A 147 6.37 -0.47 -1.59
C LEU A 147 6.29 -0.61 -3.13
N ASP A 148 5.62 -1.66 -3.62
CA ASP A 148 5.40 -1.93 -5.05
C ASP A 148 4.42 -0.95 -5.73
N ASN A 149 3.67 -0.17 -4.94
CA ASN A 149 2.81 0.92 -5.41
C ASN A 149 3.49 2.31 -5.28
N LEU A 150 4.77 2.38 -4.95
CA LEU A 150 5.51 3.63 -4.76
C LEU A 150 6.59 3.82 -5.84
N VAL A 151 6.54 4.95 -6.51
CA VAL A 151 7.58 5.39 -7.45
C VAL A 151 8.57 6.28 -6.70
N PHE A 152 9.85 5.95 -6.75
CA PHE A 152 10.94 6.79 -6.24
C PHE A 152 11.70 7.45 -7.39
N THR A 153 12.06 8.72 -7.26
CA THR A 153 12.82 9.46 -8.28
C THR A 153 14.15 8.77 -8.57
N PRO A 154 14.67 8.81 -9.81
CA PRO A 154 16.04 8.37 -10.05
C PRO A 154 17.05 9.24 -9.30
N PRO A 155 18.25 8.73 -8.98
CA PRO A 155 19.33 9.55 -8.42
C PRO A 155 19.64 10.76 -9.31
N GLY A 156 19.84 11.93 -8.70
CA GLY A 156 20.11 13.19 -9.42
C GLY A 156 18.93 13.75 -10.24
N ALA A 157 17.71 13.24 -10.08
CA ALA A 157 16.53 13.79 -10.73
C ALA A 157 16.29 15.28 -10.39
N THR A 158 15.64 16.01 -11.31
CA THR A 158 15.12 17.36 -11.08
C THR A 158 13.59 17.38 -11.10
N SER A 159 13.01 18.26 -10.30
CA SER A 159 11.57 18.45 -10.18
C SER A 159 11.05 19.21 -11.39
N ARG A 160 10.12 18.62 -12.14
CA ARG A 160 9.47 19.29 -13.27
C ARG A 160 8.65 20.52 -12.84
N ALA A 161 8.20 20.59 -11.60
CA ALA A 161 7.38 21.69 -11.10
C ALA A 161 8.20 22.91 -10.63
N SER A 162 9.44 22.69 -10.16
CA SER A 162 10.26 23.74 -9.53
C SER A 162 11.67 23.91 -10.11
N GLY A 163 12.12 23.03 -11.02
CA GLY A 163 13.47 23.03 -11.59
C GLY A 163 14.59 22.64 -10.61
N ALA A 164 14.33 22.67 -9.30
CA ALA A 164 15.24 22.22 -8.26
C ALA A 164 15.49 20.70 -8.34
N PRO A 165 16.55 20.16 -7.69
CA PRO A 165 16.68 18.73 -7.50
C PRO A 165 15.39 18.11 -6.91
N ALA A 166 14.90 17.04 -7.54
CA ALA A 166 13.85 16.17 -7.01
C ALA A 166 14.43 15.12 -6.05
N THR A 167 15.74 15.17 -5.82
CA THR A 167 16.42 14.54 -4.67
C THR A 167 16.52 15.53 -3.52
N ASN A 168 16.67 15.05 -2.28
CA ASN A 168 17.05 15.92 -1.17
C ASN A 168 18.48 16.49 -1.34
N ALA A 169 18.91 17.35 -0.42
CA ALA A 169 20.25 17.98 -0.45
C ALA A 169 21.43 16.98 -0.46
N SER A 170 21.22 15.72 -0.06
CA SER A 170 22.22 14.65 -0.12
C SER A 170 22.11 13.76 -1.36
N GLY A 171 21.32 14.14 -2.37
CA GLY A 171 21.16 13.39 -3.63
C GLY A 171 20.32 12.12 -3.55
N ALA A 172 19.62 11.86 -2.43
CA ALA A 172 18.85 10.64 -2.22
C ALA A 172 17.47 10.68 -2.91
N PRO A 173 17.00 9.55 -3.49
CA PRO A 173 15.66 9.43 -4.10
C PRO A 173 14.54 9.97 -3.22
N GLN A 174 13.57 10.67 -3.80
CA GLN A 174 12.32 11.05 -3.12
C GLN A 174 11.15 10.22 -3.65
N LEU A 175 10.08 10.08 -2.88
CA LEU A 175 8.86 9.43 -3.34
C LEU A 175 8.13 10.37 -4.32
N ALA A 176 8.11 9.98 -5.59
CA ALA A 176 7.60 10.76 -6.73
C ALA A 176 6.10 10.56 -6.97
N ALA A 177 5.57 9.37 -6.68
CA ALA A 177 4.15 9.06 -6.81
C ALA A 177 3.72 7.84 -5.97
N VAL A 178 2.53 7.94 -5.39
CA VAL A 178 1.74 6.80 -4.92
C VAL A 178 0.78 6.37 -6.05
N LEU A 179 0.79 5.08 -6.40
CA LEU A 179 0.02 4.46 -7.47
C LEU A 179 -1.07 3.53 -6.94
N ASP A 180 -1.96 3.10 -7.84
CA ASP A 180 -3.01 2.09 -7.61
C ASP A 180 -4.07 2.42 -6.55
N TRP A 181 -4.80 3.51 -6.81
CA TRP A 181 -5.84 4.05 -5.94
C TRP A 181 -7.19 3.32 -6.03
N GLU A 182 -7.29 2.15 -6.65
CA GLU A 182 -8.60 1.51 -6.96
C GLU A 182 -9.36 1.04 -5.72
N LEU A 183 -8.66 0.75 -4.62
CA LEU A 183 -9.24 0.32 -3.34
C LEU A 183 -9.48 1.48 -2.35
N SER A 184 -9.11 2.70 -2.73
CA SER A 184 -9.13 3.85 -1.82
C SER A 184 -10.54 4.33 -1.47
N THR A 185 -10.71 4.77 -0.22
CA THR A 185 -11.99 5.21 0.36
C THR A 185 -11.71 6.11 1.57
N LEU A 186 -12.74 6.62 2.23
CA LEU A 186 -12.62 7.05 3.63
C LEU A 186 -12.65 5.82 4.56
N GLY A 187 -11.88 5.88 5.65
CA GLY A 187 -11.77 4.78 6.61
C GLY A 187 -10.85 5.06 7.82
N ASN A 188 -10.55 4.01 8.58
CA ASN A 188 -9.62 4.07 9.72
C ASN A 188 -8.16 3.96 9.23
N PRO A 189 -7.30 4.97 9.47
CA PRO A 189 -5.92 4.99 8.98
C PRO A 189 -5.05 3.83 9.48
N TRP A 190 -5.30 3.29 10.68
CA TRP A 190 -4.51 2.19 11.22
C TRP A 190 -4.61 0.89 10.42
N SER A 191 -5.70 0.70 9.67
CA SER A 191 -5.80 -0.43 8.74
C SER A 191 -4.79 -0.34 7.60
N ASP A 192 -4.50 0.86 7.10
CA ASP A 192 -3.49 1.06 6.05
C ASP A 192 -2.07 0.93 6.61
N VAL A 193 -1.80 1.46 7.81
CA VAL A 193 -0.50 1.30 8.48
C VAL A 193 -0.24 -0.18 8.79
N ALA A 194 -1.21 -0.91 9.33
CA ALA A 194 -1.07 -2.33 9.62
C ALA A 194 -0.96 -3.20 8.35
N TYR A 195 -1.67 -2.85 7.27
CA TYR A 195 -1.51 -3.53 5.98
C TYR A 195 -0.11 -3.30 5.39
N ASN A 196 0.44 -2.10 5.56
CA ASN A 196 1.80 -1.77 5.18
C ASN A 196 2.87 -2.45 6.08
N CYS A 197 2.55 -2.71 7.35
CA CYS A 197 3.37 -3.50 8.28
C CYS A 197 3.19 -5.03 8.14
N MET A 198 2.20 -5.51 7.38
CA MET A 198 1.95 -6.95 7.16
C MET A 198 3.20 -7.76 6.73
N PRO A 199 4.14 -7.24 5.89
CA PRO A 199 5.37 -7.96 5.54
C PRO A 199 6.21 -8.43 6.72
N TYR A 200 6.20 -7.73 7.85
CA TYR A 200 6.93 -8.14 9.08
C TYR A 200 6.37 -9.41 9.73
N HIS A 201 5.12 -9.79 9.40
CA HIS A 201 4.37 -10.87 10.04
C HIS A 201 4.00 -12.02 9.10
N LEU A 202 4.47 -12.00 7.84
CA LEU A 202 4.19 -13.07 6.90
C LEU A 202 4.93 -14.36 7.31
N PRO A 203 4.29 -15.54 7.21
CA PRO A 203 4.95 -16.82 7.46
C PRO A 203 6.21 -17.00 6.62
N ASP A 204 7.25 -17.58 7.22
CA ASP A 204 8.48 -17.97 6.51
C ASP A 204 8.20 -19.17 5.60
N MET A 205 7.71 -18.87 4.40
CA MET A 205 7.44 -19.82 3.34
C MET A 205 8.13 -19.35 2.06
N PRO A 206 8.83 -20.22 1.31
CA PRO A 206 9.50 -19.83 0.06
C PRO A 206 8.61 -19.11 -0.95
N VAL A 207 7.31 -19.44 -0.96
CA VAL A 207 6.31 -18.84 -1.87
C VAL A 207 5.87 -17.43 -1.43
N LEU A 208 6.02 -17.08 -0.14
CA LEU A 208 5.73 -15.76 0.41
C LEU A 208 6.98 -14.88 0.56
N LYS A 209 8.19 -15.43 0.37
CA LYS A 209 9.46 -14.75 0.66
C LYS A 209 9.63 -13.37 -0.01
N LYS A 210 9.05 -13.17 -1.20
CA LYS A 210 9.09 -11.87 -1.91
C LYS A 210 8.08 -10.84 -1.39
N LEU A 211 7.11 -11.25 -0.58
CA LEU A 211 6.12 -10.37 0.05
C LEU A 211 6.51 -10.02 1.49
N GLY A 212 7.39 -10.79 2.13
CA GLY A 212 7.76 -10.66 3.54
C GLY A 212 9.08 -9.93 3.78
N SER A 213 9.15 -9.23 4.90
CA SER A 213 10.36 -8.59 5.43
C SER A 213 10.92 -9.43 6.57
N GLY A 214 12.13 -9.97 6.40
CA GLY A 214 12.84 -10.71 7.46
C GLY A 214 12.46 -12.18 7.66
N ALA A 215 11.66 -12.76 6.77
CA ALA A 215 11.34 -14.19 6.75
C ALA A 215 12.61 -15.07 6.78
N GLY A 216 12.73 -15.92 7.80
CA GLY A 216 13.76 -16.96 7.92
C GLY A 216 15.17 -16.52 8.32
N GLY A 217 15.40 -15.24 8.69
CA GLY A 217 16.74 -14.78 9.03
C GLY A 217 16.88 -13.41 9.71
N GLY A 218 15.77 -12.73 10.02
CA GLY A 218 15.79 -11.37 10.54
C GLY A 218 15.87 -10.31 9.43
N LEU A 219 15.68 -9.05 9.81
CA LEU A 219 15.61 -7.94 8.85
C LEU A 219 16.96 -7.63 8.21
N ALA A 220 16.96 -7.35 6.91
CA ALA A 220 18.16 -6.88 6.22
C ALA A 220 18.61 -5.53 6.80
N ALA A 221 19.93 -5.36 7.00
CA ALA A 221 20.48 -4.17 7.64
C ALA A 221 19.99 -2.88 6.96
N GLY A 222 19.50 -1.94 7.78
CA GLY A 222 18.93 -0.66 7.33
C GLY A 222 17.41 -0.64 7.16
N ILE A 223 16.74 -1.80 7.14
CA ILE A 223 15.27 -1.86 7.26
C ILE A 223 14.90 -1.61 8.71
N PRO A 224 13.98 -0.67 9.02
CA PRO A 224 13.54 -0.43 10.39
C PRO A 224 12.76 -1.64 10.93
N GLY A 225 12.84 -1.85 12.25
CA GLY A 225 11.88 -2.72 12.93
C GLY A 225 10.47 -2.14 12.85
N GLU A 226 9.43 -2.99 12.97
CA GLU A 226 8.03 -2.56 12.93
C GLU A 226 7.75 -1.37 13.87
N ALA A 227 8.20 -1.47 15.12
CA ALA A 227 8.01 -0.42 16.12
C ALA A 227 8.69 0.92 15.75
N GLU A 228 9.85 0.87 15.10
CA GLU A 228 10.57 2.05 14.60
C GLU A 228 9.85 2.67 13.39
N TYR A 229 9.37 1.84 12.47
CA TYR A 229 8.62 2.27 11.30
C TYR A 229 7.31 2.98 11.69
N VAL A 230 6.53 2.36 12.58
CA VAL A 230 5.29 2.93 13.10
C VAL A 230 5.56 4.16 13.98
N ALA A 231 6.68 4.22 14.72
CA ALA A 231 7.08 5.44 15.43
C ALA A 231 7.36 6.62 14.47
N TRP A 232 8.03 6.40 13.32
CA TRP A 232 8.20 7.44 12.30
C TRP A 232 6.86 7.90 11.71
N TYR A 233 5.92 6.98 11.47
CA TYR A 233 4.56 7.32 11.05
C TYR A 233 3.84 8.16 12.12
N CYS A 234 3.87 7.74 13.39
CA CYS A 234 3.23 8.43 14.52
C CYS A 234 3.78 9.86 14.67
N GLN A 235 5.11 10.01 14.61
CA GLN A 235 5.80 11.30 14.68
C GLN A 235 5.39 12.23 13.51
N ALA A 236 5.34 11.70 12.29
CA ALA A 236 4.99 12.49 11.09
C ALA A 236 3.48 12.84 11.04
N ALA A 237 2.61 11.97 11.55
CA ALA A 237 1.16 12.19 11.58
C ALA A 237 0.69 13.02 12.81
N GLY A 238 1.53 13.18 13.83
CA GLY A 238 1.19 13.85 15.08
C GLY A 238 0.18 13.06 15.92
N VAL A 239 0.30 11.74 15.96
CA VAL A 239 -0.61 10.82 16.69
C VAL A 239 0.17 9.88 17.60
N SER A 240 -0.49 9.36 18.63
CA SER A 240 0.01 8.23 19.42
C SER A 240 -0.30 6.90 18.71
N PRO A 241 0.52 5.84 18.88
CA PRO A 241 0.17 4.51 18.43
C PRO A 241 -1.10 3.99 19.14
N PRO A 242 -1.86 3.07 18.53
CA PRO A 242 -3.02 2.45 19.15
C PRO A 242 -2.60 1.50 20.28
N SER A 243 -3.57 0.99 21.06
CA SER A 243 -3.24 0.01 22.10
C SER A 243 -2.63 -1.27 21.51
N PRO A 244 -1.83 -2.06 22.26
CA PRO A 244 -1.31 -3.34 21.75
C PRO A 244 -2.41 -4.31 21.29
N GLN A 245 -3.60 -4.23 21.88
CA GLN A 245 -4.77 -5.04 21.51
C GLN A 245 -5.36 -4.58 20.16
N ASP A 246 -5.58 -3.27 20.00
CA ASP A 246 -6.10 -2.70 18.74
C ASP A 246 -5.09 -2.89 17.59
N TRP A 247 -3.79 -2.70 17.86
CA TRP A 247 -2.74 -2.97 16.87
C TRP A 247 -2.76 -4.43 16.40
N SER A 248 -2.90 -5.37 17.34
CA SER A 248 -3.02 -6.79 17.05
C SER A 248 -4.26 -7.11 16.22
N PHE A 249 -5.37 -6.40 16.44
CA PHE A 249 -6.54 -6.47 15.58
C PHE A 249 -6.25 -5.98 14.16
N TYR A 250 -5.64 -4.81 13.97
CA TYR A 250 -5.36 -4.27 12.63
C TYR A 250 -4.40 -5.17 11.82
N LEU A 251 -3.39 -5.74 12.47
CA LEU A 251 -2.50 -6.74 11.85
C LEU A 251 -3.24 -8.04 11.49
N ALA A 252 -4.05 -8.57 12.42
CA ALA A 252 -4.82 -9.79 12.19
C ALA A 252 -5.86 -9.62 11.06
N LEU A 253 -6.51 -8.45 10.96
CA LEU A 253 -7.40 -8.10 9.86
C LEU A 253 -6.66 -8.01 8.52
N SER A 254 -5.43 -7.49 8.51
CA SER A 254 -4.58 -7.39 7.32
C SER A 254 -4.16 -8.76 6.79
N LEU A 255 -3.72 -9.66 7.69
CA LEU A 255 -3.40 -11.05 7.35
C LEU A 255 -4.65 -11.83 6.89
N PHE A 256 -5.80 -11.62 7.54
CA PHE A 256 -7.06 -12.21 7.11
C PHE A 256 -7.49 -11.72 5.72
N ARG A 257 -7.31 -10.44 5.40
CA ARG A 257 -7.56 -9.90 4.06
C ARG A 257 -6.69 -10.57 3.01
N LEU A 258 -5.38 -10.74 3.25
CA LEU A 258 -4.49 -11.45 2.34
C LEU A 258 -4.96 -12.91 2.14
N LEU A 259 -5.33 -13.59 3.23
CA LEU A 259 -5.88 -14.95 3.20
C LEU A 259 -7.15 -15.01 2.33
N ALA A 260 -8.09 -14.08 2.49
CA ALA A 260 -9.34 -14.04 1.71
C ALA A 260 -9.11 -13.71 0.22
N ILE A 261 -8.07 -12.94 -0.12
CA ILE A 261 -7.62 -12.72 -1.50
C ILE A 261 -7.07 -14.01 -2.10
N LEU A 262 -6.15 -14.68 -1.38
CA LEU A 262 -5.51 -15.92 -1.83
C LEU A 262 -6.51 -17.07 -1.95
N ALA A 263 -7.48 -17.22 -1.03
CA ALA A 263 -8.57 -18.19 -1.16
C ALA A 263 -9.40 -17.95 -2.44
N GLY A 264 -9.59 -16.69 -2.85
CA GLY A 264 -10.23 -16.34 -4.13
C GLY A 264 -9.39 -16.71 -5.36
N VAL A 265 -8.05 -16.63 -5.26
CA VAL A 265 -7.13 -17.14 -6.29
C VAL A 265 -7.21 -18.67 -6.37
N GLN A 266 -7.23 -19.35 -5.22
CA GLN A 266 -7.35 -20.81 -5.12
C GLN A 266 -8.64 -21.32 -5.78
N ALA A 267 -9.78 -20.71 -5.45
CA ALA A 267 -11.07 -21.10 -6.01
C ALA A 267 -11.11 -20.92 -7.54
N ARG A 268 -10.55 -19.82 -8.06
CA ARG A 268 -10.40 -19.63 -9.52
C ARG A 268 -9.47 -20.67 -10.14
N ALA A 269 -8.39 -21.06 -9.46
CA ALA A 269 -7.49 -22.10 -9.93
C ALA A 269 -8.18 -23.47 -10.06
N GLN A 270 -8.95 -23.86 -9.04
CA GLN A 270 -9.72 -25.11 -9.02
C GLN A 270 -10.80 -25.15 -10.10
N GLN A 271 -11.28 -23.99 -10.55
CA GLN A 271 -12.23 -23.85 -11.67
C GLN A 271 -11.55 -23.79 -13.05
N GLY A 272 -10.23 -24.00 -13.15
CA GLY A 272 -9.47 -23.92 -14.41
C GLY A 272 -9.18 -22.49 -14.88
N ASN A 273 -9.49 -21.46 -14.07
CA ASN A 273 -9.34 -20.04 -14.39
C ASN A 273 -8.08 -19.40 -13.76
N ALA A 274 -7.06 -20.17 -13.37
CA ALA A 274 -5.78 -19.62 -12.90
C ALA A 274 -4.82 -19.31 -14.05
N SER A 275 -4.18 -18.15 -13.96
CA SER A 275 -3.26 -17.63 -14.97
C SER A 275 -1.80 -18.09 -14.85
N SER A 276 -1.40 -18.74 -13.75
CA SER A 276 -0.02 -19.27 -13.60
C SER A 276 0.13 -20.32 -12.49
N ALA A 277 1.18 -21.15 -12.59
CA ALA A 277 1.57 -22.11 -11.55
C ALA A 277 1.98 -21.44 -10.23
N HIS A 278 2.55 -20.22 -10.28
CA HIS A 278 2.88 -19.46 -9.07
C HIS A 278 1.61 -19.04 -8.31
N ALA A 279 0.56 -18.63 -9.02
CA ALA A 279 -0.73 -18.31 -8.43
C ALA A 279 -1.35 -19.51 -7.70
N VAL A 280 -1.19 -20.73 -8.23
CA VAL A 280 -1.64 -21.98 -7.56
C VAL A 280 -0.85 -22.24 -6.27
N ALA A 281 0.48 -22.10 -6.32
CA ALA A 281 1.35 -22.38 -5.17
C ALA A 281 1.09 -21.40 -4.00
N VAL A 282 0.98 -20.10 -4.31
CA VAL A 282 0.76 -19.03 -3.30
C VAL A 282 -0.64 -19.06 -2.69
N SER A 283 -1.60 -19.74 -3.34
CA SER A 283 -2.97 -19.90 -2.86
C SER A 283 -3.27 -21.28 -2.26
N SER A 284 -2.27 -22.09 -1.93
CA SER A 284 -2.47 -23.44 -1.37
C SER A 284 -3.00 -23.40 0.07
N ASP A 285 -3.72 -24.45 0.50
CA ASP A 285 -4.21 -24.60 1.88
C ASP A 285 -3.11 -24.34 2.92
N ALA A 286 -1.91 -24.88 2.71
CA ALA A 286 -0.77 -24.69 3.60
C ALA A 286 -0.43 -23.20 3.82
N VAL A 287 -0.54 -22.37 2.78
CA VAL A 287 -0.36 -20.91 2.89
C VAL A 287 -1.52 -20.27 3.66
N LEU A 288 -2.77 -20.63 3.33
CA LEU A 288 -3.96 -20.07 4.01
C LEU A 288 -3.95 -20.38 5.52
N ARG A 289 -3.66 -21.64 5.88
CA ARG A 289 -3.50 -22.08 7.28
C ARG A 289 -2.37 -21.34 7.99
N SER A 290 -1.23 -21.15 7.31
CA SER A 290 -0.08 -20.44 7.89
C SER A 290 -0.36 -18.96 8.14
N LEU A 291 -1.10 -18.28 7.25
CA LEU A 291 -1.55 -16.90 7.46
C LEU A 291 -2.51 -16.78 8.65
N ALA A 292 -3.45 -17.73 8.79
CA ALA A 292 -4.35 -17.78 9.94
C ALA A 292 -3.58 -18.01 11.25
N HIS A 293 -2.62 -18.92 11.26
CA HIS A 293 -1.76 -19.15 12.42
C HIS A 293 -0.89 -17.95 12.77
N ALA A 294 -0.34 -17.21 11.79
CA ALA A 294 0.39 -15.98 12.04
C ALA A 294 -0.48 -14.91 12.73
N ALA A 295 -1.70 -14.68 12.24
CA ALA A 295 -2.66 -13.75 12.83
C ALA A 295 -3.05 -14.17 14.27
N LEU A 296 -3.36 -15.46 14.47
CA LEU A 296 -3.70 -16.02 15.78
C LEU A 296 -2.52 -15.98 16.77
N ALA A 297 -1.27 -16.07 16.29
CA ALA A 297 -0.09 -15.93 17.12
C ALA A 297 0.18 -14.48 17.55
N ILE A 298 -0.18 -13.49 16.72
CA ILE A 298 -0.15 -12.06 17.11
C ILE A 298 -1.17 -11.82 18.23
N ILE A 299 -2.42 -12.26 18.03
CA ILE A 299 -3.50 -12.18 19.02
C ILE A 299 -3.08 -12.79 20.35
N ALA A 300 -2.61 -14.04 20.35
CA ALA A 300 -2.25 -14.76 21.57
C ALA A 300 -1.09 -14.11 22.34
N ARG A 301 -0.14 -13.45 21.66
CA ARG A 301 0.93 -12.67 22.33
C ARG A 301 0.36 -11.45 23.04
N SER A 302 -0.51 -10.69 22.37
CA SER A 302 -1.14 -9.50 22.95
C SER A 302 -2.03 -9.83 24.14
N GLU A 303 -2.84 -10.89 24.06
CA GLU A 303 -3.67 -11.37 25.17
C GLU A 303 -2.81 -11.81 26.37
N ALA A 304 -1.71 -12.53 26.14
CA ALA A 304 -0.79 -12.95 27.21
C ALA A 304 -0.03 -11.76 27.85
N GLU A 305 0.29 -10.72 27.07
CA GLU A 305 0.89 -9.47 27.59
C GLU A 305 -0.10 -8.68 28.45
N ALA A 306 -1.36 -8.57 28.02
CA ALA A 306 -2.43 -7.90 28.78
C ALA A 306 -2.75 -8.58 30.12
N GLN A 307 -2.50 -9.89 30.24
CA GLN A 307 -2.73 -10.69 31.46
C GLN A 307 -1.53 -10.67 32.44
N ARG A 308 -0.43 -10.00 32.09
CA ARG A 308 0.81 -10.02 32.89
C ARG A 308 0.72 -9.01 34.05
N PRO A 309 1.06 -9.40 35.29
CA PRO A 309 1.05 -8.46 36.41
C PRO A 309 2.10 -7.35 36.21
N PRO A 310 1.82 -6.11 36.66
CA PRO A 310 2.75 -5.00 36.51
C PRO A 310 4.03 -5.25 37.33
N SER A 311 5.17 -5.32 36.63
CA SER A 311 6.50 -5.51 37.24
C SER A 311 7.25 -4.19 37.31
N PRO A 312 7.86 -3.82 38.46
CA PRO A 312 8.54 -2.54 38.63
C PRO A 312 9.91 -2.42 37.92
N SER A 313 10.34 -3.43 37.15
CA SER A 313 11.70 -3.52 36.59
C SER A 313 11.76 -3.97 35.13
N SER A 314 10.70 -3.77 34.34
CA SER A 314 10.72 -4.09 32.91
C SER A 314 9.94 -3.04 32.11
N PRO A 315 10.57 -2.39 31.11
CA PRO A 315 9.82 -1.68 30.07
C PRO A 315 8.90 -2.70 29.40
N THR A 316 7.59 -2.46 29.43
CA THR A 316 6.61 -3.40 28.90
C THR A 316 6.83 -3.59 27.40
N CYS A 317 7.00 -4.85 27.00
CA CYS A 317 7.11 -5.24 25.59
C CYS A 317 5.99 -4.57 24.75
N TYR A 318 6.32 -4.23 23.51
CA TYR A 318 5.49 -3.46 22.59
C TYR A 318 5.30 -1.97 22.92
N ALA A 319 4.71 -1.61 24.07
CA ALA A 319 4.50 -0.20 24.43
C ALA A 319 5.83 0.55 24.61
N ALA A 320 6.76 -0.02 25.37
CA ALA A 320 8.11 0.52 25.50
C ALA A 320 8.93 0.42 24.20
N SER A 321 8.54 -0.43 23.25
CA SER A 321 9.16 -0.48 21.92
C SER A 321 8.83 0.76 21.09
N PHE A 322 7.61 1.31 21.23
CA PHE A 322 7.26 2.60 20.66
C PHE A 322 7.92 3.78 21.40
N GLU A 323 7.90 3.80 22.73
CA GLU A 323 8.54 4.87 23.51
C GLU A 323 10.06 4.92 23.27
N ALA A 324 10.74 3.76 23.25
CA ALA A 324 12.18 3.69 22.97
C ALA A 324 12.54 4.01 21.51
N ALA A 325 11.63 3.77 20.55
CA ALA A 325 11.81 4.19 19.16
C ALA A 325 11.55 5.70 18.95
N ALA A 326 10.67 6.30 19.77
CA ALA A 326 10.38 7.73 19.74
C ALA A 326 11.46 8.60 20.43
N ALA A 327 12.38 7.99 21.19
CA ALA A 327 13.46 8.70 21.86
C ALA A 327 14.46 9.31 20.83
N PRO A 328 14.72 10.63 20.85
CA PRO A 328 15.56 11.27 19.84
C PRO A 328 17.02 10.84 19.98
N ARG A 329 17.51 10.09 18.98
CA ARG A 329 18.95 9.80 18.84
C ARG A 329 19.66 11.07 18.37
N LEU A 330 20.26 11.80 19.32
CA LEU A 330 21.12 12.95 19.07
C LEU A 330 22.34 12.55 18.22
N ILE A 331 22.29 12.85 16.92
CA ILE A 331 23.45 12.81 16.02
C ILE A 331 23.97 14.24 15.91
N ALA A 332 25.12 14.51 16.52
CA ALA A 332 25.79 15.80 16.42
C ALA A 332 26.53 15.90 15.08
N THR A 333 26.08 16.80 14.19
CA THR A 333 26.79 17.16 12.96
C THR A 333 27.27 18.61 13.06
N THR A 334 28.59 18.80 13.01
CA THR A 334 29.21 20.13 12.90
C THR A 334 29.07 20.66 11.48
N SER A 335 28.71 21.93 11.33
CA SER A 335 28.42 22.56 10.04
C SER A 335 29.59 23.38 9.50
N THR A 336 29.80 23.31 8.17
CA THR A 336 30.66 24.25 7.44
C THR A 336 30.10 24.50 6.02
N THR A 337 29.75 25.76 5.74
CA THR A 337 29.42 26.35 4.42
C THR A 337 30.59 27.23 3.93
N PRO A 338 30.64 27.85 2.71
CA PRO A 338 29.64 28.04 1.63
C PRO A 338 30.13 27.48 0.24
N SER A 339 29.72 27.86 -1.00
CA SER A 339 28.94 29.00 -1.54
C SER A 339 28.30 28.76 -2.95
N ALA A 340 27.92 29.87 -3.62
CA ALA A 340 27.37 30.12 -4.97
C ALA A 340 28.08 29.44 -6.19
N THR A 341 27.54 29.37 -7.43
CA THR A 341 26.79 30.40 -8.20
C THR A 341 25.91 29.81 -9.34
N SER A 342 24.99 30.61 -9.88
CA SER A 342 23.93 30.27 -10.87
C SER A 342 24.32 30.39 -12.35
N ALA A 343 23.66 29.61 -13.23
CA ALA A 343 23.41 29.97 -14.64
C ALA A 343 22.09 29.33 -15.15
N PHE A 344 21.26 30.11 -15.87
CA PHE A 344 19.98 29.68 -16.45
C PHE A 344 20.09 29.46 -17.97
N LEU A 345 19.44 28.42 -18.50
CA LEU A 345 19.08 28.29 -19.92
C LEU A 345 17.68 27.66 -20.06
N PRO A 346 16.86 28.07 -21.05
CA PRO A 346 15.52 27.53 -21.25
C PRO A 346 15.55 26.26 -22.12
N THR A 347 14.75 25.25 -21.76
CA THR A 347 14.47 24.09 -22.63
C THR A 347 12.98 23.80 -22.70
N THR A 348 12.48 23.67 -23.92
CA THR A 348 11.11 23.27 -24.23
C THR A 348 10.92 21.78 -23.93
N SER A 349 9.93 21.43 -23.10
CA SER A 349 9.73 20.05 -22.63
C SER A 349 8.51 19.40 -23.27
N THR A 350 8.72 18.28 -23.97
CA THR A 350 7.66 17.39 -24.44
C THR A 350 7.19 16.49 -23.30
N SER A 351 5.87 16.43 -23.07
CA SER A 351 5.27 15.59 -22.03
C SER A 351 4.74 14.28 -22.60
N THR A 352 5.07 13.16 -21.95
CA THR A 352 4.52 11.84 -22.29
C THR A 352 3.38 11.48 -21.34
N LEU A 353 2.33 10.87 -21.88
CA LEU A 353 1.08 10.57 -21.19
C LEU A 353 0.81 9.07 -21.19
N VAL A 354 0.22 8.56 -20.11
CA VAL A 354 -0.15 7.15 -19.97
C VAL A 354 -1.65 7.02 -19.72
N ALA A 355 -2.26 6.00 -20.33
CA ALA A 355 -3.66 5.65 -20.15
C ALA A 355 -3.83 4.55 -19.10
N ALA A 356 -4.75 4.77 -18.16
CA ALA A 356 -5.17 3.79 -17.17
C ALA A 356 -6.65 3.42 -17.40
N ALA A 357 -6.92 2.13 -17.58
CA ALA A 357 -8.27 1.59 -17.72
C ALA A 357 -8.78 1.11 -16.36
N THR A 358 -10.02 1.46 -16.00
CA THR A 358 -10.64 0.99 -14.75
C THR A 358 -11.37 -0.33 -14.98
N ALA A 359 -10.87 -1.42 -14.40
CA ALA A 359 -11.57 -2.70 -14.37
C ALA A 359 -12.62 -2.69 -13.25
N GLY A 360 -13.88 -2.40 -13.59
CA GLY A 360 -14.97 -2.40 -12.61
C GLY A 360 -15.20 -3.79 -12.01
N SER A 361 -15.21 -3.89 -10.67
CA SER A 361 -15.58 -5.12 -9.96
C SER A 361 -17.06 -5.44 -10.16
N GLY A 362 -17.38 -6.16 -11.23
CA GLY A 362 -18.72 -6.60 -11.60
C GLY A 362 -18.72 -8.06 -12.01
N ALA A 363 -19.43 -8.91 -11.26
CA ALA A 363 -19.54 -10.32 -11.57
C ALA A 363 -20.36 -10.54 -12.86
N LYS A 364 -19.70 -10.93 -13.96
CA LYS A 364 -20.34 -11.58 -15.10
C LYS A 364 -19.50 -12.75 -15.59
N GLY A 365 -20.06 -13.95 -15.55
CA GLY A 365 -19.60 -15.06 -16.36
C GLY A 365 -19.98 -14.82 -17.82
N GLY A 366 -19.11 -15.22 -18.74
CA GLY A 366 -19.30 -15.04 -20.18
C GLY A 366 -18.00 -15.40 -20.89
N SER A 367 -17.98 -16.57 -21.52
CA SER A 367 -16.80 -17.10 -22.20
C SER A 367 -16.49 -16.35 -23.48
N SER A 368 -15.26 -15.83 -23.62
CA SER A 368 -14.62 -15.65 -24.92
C SER A 368 -13.12 -15.96 -24.81
N SER A 369 -12.69 -17.00 -25.52
CA SER A 369 -11.28 -17.39 -25.62
C SER A 369 -10.48 -16.31 -26.36
N SER A 370 -9.36 -15.89 -25.79
CA SER A 370 -8.30 -15.22 -26.54
C SER A 370 -6.95 -15.68 -26.01
N SER A 371 -6.10 -16.13 -26.93
CA SER A 371 -4.83 -16.80 -26.66
C SER A 371 -3.83 -15.87 -25.96
N ASN A 372 -3.20 -16.39 -24.90
CA ASN A 372 -2.20 -15.66 -24.14
C ASN A 372 -0.87 -15.59 -24.92
N GLY A 373 -0.73 -14.58 -25.78
CA GLY A 373 0.53 -14.24 -26.45
C GLY A 373 1.47 -13.53 -25.48
N GLY A 374 2.58 -14.17 -25.12
CA GLY A 374 3.54 -13.59 -24.17
C GLY A 374 4.22 -12.34 -24.73
N LEU A 375 3.97 -11.19 -24.11
CA LEU A 375 4.79 -9.99 -24.27
C LEU A 375 5.89 -9.99 -23.21
N GLY A 376 7.11 -10.29 -23.65
CA GLY A 376 8.32 -10.15 -22.83
C GLY A 376 8.57 -8.69 -22.45
N GLY A 377 9.40 -8.49 -21.42
CA GLY A 377 9.66 -7.17 -20.85
C GLY A 377 10.16 -6.14 -21.87
N GLY A 378 9.35 -5.11 -22.10
CA GLY A 378 9.71 -3.92 -22.86
C GLY A 378 8.99 -2.72 -22.29
N THR A 379 9.67 -1.92 -21.47
CA THR A 379 9.17 -0.65 -20.94
C THR A 379 9.20 0.44 -22.02
N GLY A 380 8.39 0.25 -23.06
CA GLY A 380 8.19 1.21 -24.14
C GLY A 380 7.36 2.40 -23.65
N VAL A 381 8.02 3.53 -23.38
CA VAL A 381 7.35 4.80 -23.14
C VAL A 381 6.68 5.25 -24.45
N ALA A 382 5.36 5.09 -24.53
CA ALA A 382 4.61 5.39 -25.73
C ALA A 382 4.57 6.91 -26.00
N GLY A 383 5.32 7.37 -27.00
CA GLY A 383 5.28 8.77 -27.43
C GLY A 383 3.89 9.14 -28.00
N PRO A 384 3.54 10.43 -28.12
CA PRO A 384 2.21 10.87 -28.56
C PRO A 384 1.71 10.23 -29.87
N ALA A 385 2.63 9.92 -30.79
CA ALA A 385 2.33 9.26 -32.06
C ALA A 385 1.87 7.79 -31.93
N GLN A 386 2.15 7.12 -30.81
CA GLN A 386 1.80 5.70 -30.56
C GLN A 386 0.44 5.53 -29.85
N LEU A 387 -0.20 6.62 -29.41
CA LEU A 387 -1.54 6.57 -28.84
C LEU A 387 -2.60 6.29 -29.93
N PRO A 388 -3.71 5.58 -29.61
CA PRO A 388 -4.81 5.36 -30.54
C PRO A 388 -5.35 6.69 -31.11
N PRO A 389 -5.75 6.76 -32.40
CA PRO A 389 -6.17 8.02 -33.02
C PRO A 389 -7.21 8.78 -32.22
N ARG A 390 -8.27 8.11 -31.73
CA ARG A 390 -9.33 8.74 -30.92
C ARG A 390 -8.84 9.32 -29.58
N VAL A 391 -7.77 8.76 -29.00
CA VAL A 391 -7.14 9.30 -27.78
C VAL A 391 -6.28 10.53 -28.12
N ARG A 392 -5.61 10.54 -29.29
CA ARG A 392 -4.92 11.75 -29.78
C ARG A 392 -5.90 12.87 -30.11
N ASP A 393 -7.03 12.55 -30.74
CA ASP A 393 -8.09 13.52 -31.04
C ASP A 393 -8.72 14.09 -29.76
N LEU A 394 -8.86 13.28 -28.70
CA LEU A 394 -9.28 13.75 -27.38
C LEU A 394 -8.24 14.70 -26.77
N LEU A 395 -6.95 14.36 -26.83
CA LEU A 395 -5.87 15.19 -26.32
C LEU A 395 -5.73 16.51 -27.09
N ALA A 396 -5.91 16.49 -28.41
CA ALA A 396 -5.88 17.69 -29.25
C ALA A 396 -7.04 18.66 -29.01
N ARG A 397 -8.08 18.24 -28.26
CA ARG A 397 -9.21 19.09 -27.82
C ARG A 397 -9.05 19.60 -26.37
N LEU A 398 -8.01 19.18 -25.67
CA LEU A 398 -7.74 19.54 -24.27
C LEU A 398 -6.57 20.54 -24.13
N ASN A 399 -5.80 20.73 -25.21
CA ASN A 399 -4.85 21.83 -25.40
C ASN A 399 -5.52 22.96 -26.20
#